data_AF-A0A518IHG7-F1
#
_entry.id   AF-A0A518IHG7-F1
#
_cell.length_a   1.000
_cell.length_b   1.000
_cell.length_c   1.000
_cell.angle_alpha   90.00
_cell.angle_beta   90.00
_cell.angle_gamma   90.00
#
_symmetry.space_group_name_H-M   'P 1'
#
loop_
_entity.id
_entity.type
_entity.pdbx_description
1 polymer ?
#
loop_
_entity_poly.entity_id
_entity_poly.type
_entity_poly.pdbx_seq_one_letter_code
_entity_poly.pdbx_strand_id
1 'polypeptide(L)'
;MSDDLTPAENNDGSSDENNQERHTQEIRHSQVSARVPEGVSRGVFSTGAVVLQGGHEFILDFLLRISTPQQVVARVVLPLGVVPQMIRALRDNLNNYEKRFGTPTIPTPLPPQVTSSADSINVGPGMETPASKEPTPPVSDAVSGASASGMGAVGETMTPESGEEQQSNPATVNKPVEAGQKPPSAEELYDELKLPDEMLSGDYANAVRIGHSATEFSFDFITTFFPRSCVSARVHMAAPNIPRLLDSLTHSFEQFQRKVAQQQKRQPPQQGDQPGNL
;
A
#
# COMPACT_ATOMS: atom_id res chain seq x y z
N MET A 1 69.53 36.17 -58.37
CA MET A 1 69.55 37.35 -57.49
C MET A 1 68.11 37.83 -57.45
N SER A 2 67.29 37.24 -56.58
CA SER A 2 67.01 37.73 -55.20
C SER A 2 65.62 38.38 -55.22
N ASP A 3 64.67 38.18 -54.32
CA ASP A 3 64.47 37.29 -53.18
C ASP A 3 62.95 37.26 -52.91
N ASP A 4 62.48 36.11 -52.42
CA ASP A 4 61.18 35.88 -51.79
C ASP A 4 61.23 36.32 -50.30
N LEU A 5 60.06 36.32 -49.63
CA LEU A 5 59.82 36.23 -48.18
C LEU A 5 59.11 37.42 -47.46
N THR A 6 57.82 37.17 -47.23
CA THR A 6 57.03 37.24 -45.97
C THR A 6 56.87 38.55 -45.18
N PRO A 7 55.63 38.89 -44.75
CA PRO A 7 55.35 39.91 -43.74
C PRO A 7 55.71 39.42 -42.33
N ALA A 8 56.33 40.28 -41.53
CA ALA A 8 56.71 40.02 -40.16
C ALA A 8 55.50 39.89 -39.22
N GLU A 9 55.59 38.86 -38.38
CA GLU A 9 54.79 38.60 -37.19
C GLU A 9 54.78 39.78 -36.22
N ASN A 10 53.60 40.05 -35.65
CA ASN A 10 53.49 40.52 -34.27
C ASN A 10 52.36 39.71 -33.62
N ASN A 11 52.77 38.63 -32.97
CA ASN A 11 52.00 37.86 -32.00
C ASN A 11 52.18 38.53 -30.63
N ASP A 12 51.13 39.05 -30.01
CA ASP A 12 50.86 38.84 -28.58
C ASP A 12 49.46 39.33 -28.20
N GLY A 13 48.77 38.56 -27.37
CA GLY A 13 47.43 38.87 -26.88
C GLY A 13 46.48 37.67 -26.83
N SER A 14 46.99 36.50 -26.44
CA SER A 14 46.19 35.35 -26.05
C SER A 14 45.12 35.75 -25.02
N SER A 15 43.86 35.67 -25.41
CA SER A 15 42.73 35.57 -24.49
C SER A 15 41.69 34.59 -25.05
N ASP A 16 42.18 33.41 -25.46
CA ASP A 16 41.38 32.20 -25.46
C ASP A 16 41.22 31.74 -23.99
N GLU A 17 40.55 32.57 -23.18
CA GLU A 17 40.11 32.17 -21.85
C GLU A 17 38.94 31.19 -21.98
N ASN A 18 39.33 29.92 -22.12
CA ASN A 18 38.73 28.80 -21.40
C ASN A 18 37.19 28.77 -21.41
N ASN A 19 36.58 28.61 -22.59
CA ASN A 19 35.23 28.05 -22.66
C ASN A 19 35.34 26.55 -22.37
N GLN A 20 35.56 26.22 -21.11
CA GLN A 20 35.60 24.86 -20.59
C GLN A 20 34.25 24.23 -20.92
N GLU A 21 34.24 23.44 -22.00
CA GLU A 21 33.05 22.84 -22.57
C GLU A 21 32.24 22.18 -21.45
N ARG A 22 31.07 22.73 -21.13
CA ARG A 22 30.16 22.10 -20.18
C ARG A 22 29.69 20.78 -20.80
N HIS A 23 30.35 19.68 -20.44
CA HIS A 23 29.97 18.35 -20.86
C HIS A 23 28.59 17.99 -20.29
N THR A 24 27.54 18.26 -21.05
CA THR A 24 26.17 17.85 -20.74
C THR A 24 25.89 16.55 -21.49
N GLN A 25 25.85 15.42 -20.78
CA GLN A 25 25.51 14.12 -21.36
C GLN A 25 24.19 13.62 -20.78
N GLU A 26 23.25 13.20 -21.63
CA GLU A 26 22.04 12.51 -21.19
C GLU A 26 22.40 11.07 -20.81
N ILE A 27 22.30 10.74 -19.52
CA ILE A 27 22.61 9.39 -19.03
C ILE A 27 21.33 8.59 -18.81
N ARG A 28 21.22 7.44 -19.49
CA ARG A 28 20.09 6.51 -19.36
C ARG A 28 20.51 5.27 -18.56
N HIS A 29 19.85 5.01 -17.44
CA HIS A 29 20.08 3.82 -16.62
C HIS A 29 18.86 2.90 -16.60
N SER A 30 19.12 1.59 -16.56
CA SER A 30 18.07 0.58 -16.39
C SER A 30 17.65 0.45 -14.93
N GLN A 31 16.35 0.24 -14.71
CA GLN A 31 15.78 -0.06 -13.40
C GLN A 31 16.12 -1.48 -12.93
N VAL A 32 16.42 -2.40 -13.87
CA VAL A 32 16.70 -3.82 -13.58
C VAL A 32 17.97 -4.00 -12.75
N SER A 33 18.94 -3.09 -12.88
CA SER A 33 20.22 -3.12 -12.15
C SER A 33 20.21 -2.32 -10.84
N ALA A 34 19.04 -1.89 -10.36
CA ALA A 34 18.94 -1.06 -9.16
C ALA A 34 19.52 -1.78 -7.93
N ARG A 35 20.39 -1.08 -7.20
CA ARG A 35 20.92 -1.56 -5.92
C ARG A 35 19.87 -1.37 -4.82
N VAL A 36 19.82 -2.31 -3.89
CA VAL A 36 18.95 -2.21 -2.71
C VAL A 36 19.84 -1.88 -1.50
N PRO A 37 19.69 -0.71 -0.87
CA PRO A 37 20.35 -0.38 0.39
C PRO A 37 19.88 -1.32 1.51
N GLU A 38 20.74 -1.59 2.48
CA GLU A 38 20.42 -2.50 3.60
C GLU A 38 19.22 -2.01 4.41
N GLY A 39 19.16 -0.70 4.72
CA GLY A 39 18.03 -0.11 5.46
C GLY A 39 16.67 -0.23 4.78
N VAL A 40 16.65 -0.35 3.44
CA VAL A 40 15.42 -0.49 2.65
C VAL A 40 15.14 -1.95 2.28
N SER A 41 16.13 -2.84 2.42
CA SER A 41 16.10 -4.21 1.91
C SER A 41 14.92 -5.04 2.43
N ARG A 42 14.60 -4.88 3.72
CA ARG A 42 13.46 -5.53 4.39
C ARG A 42 12.12 -4.95 3.95
N GLY A 43 12.09 -3.66 3.60
CA GLY A 43 10.87 -2.92 3.34
C GLY A 43 9.95 -2.80 4.56
N VAL A 44 8.79 -2.20 4.32
CA VAL A 44 7.72 -2.01 5.30
C VAL A 44 6.42 -2.66 4.81
N PHE A 45 5.61 -3.15 5.75
CA PHE A 45 4.28 -3.67 5.45
C PHE A 45 3.24 -2.56 5.54
N SER A 46 2.28 -2.58 4.64
CA SER A 46 1.19 -1.62 4.58
C SER A 46 -0.17 -2.32 4.44
N THR A 47 -1.16 -1.73 5.10
CA THR A 47 -2.56 -2.18 5.04
C THR A 47 -3.40 -1.35 4.07
N GLY A 48 -2.85 -0.27 3.50
CA GLY A 48 -3.54 0.60 2.57
C GLY A 48 -2.68 1.80 2.18
N ALA A 49 -3.17 2.63 1.28
CA ALA A 49 -2.52 3.90 0.99
C ALA A 49 -3.53 5.02 0.79
N VAL A 50 -3.07 6.25 1.00
CA VAL A 50 -3.72 7.50 0.62
C VAL A 50 -2.94 8.08 -0.55
N VAL A 51 -3.69 8.50 -1.60
CA VAL A 51 -3.12 9.09 -2.81
C VAL A 51 -3.45 10.58 -2.80
N LEU A 52 -2.43 11.41 -2.64
CA LEU A 52 -2.56 12.85 -2.75
C LEU A 52 -2.02 13.35 -4.07
N GLN A 53 -2.70 14.35 -4.62
CA GLN A 53 -2.28 15.05 -5.83
C GLN A 53 -1.76 16.45 -5.47
N GLY A 54 -0.46 16.67 -5.66
CA GLY A 54 0.17 17.98 -5.61
C GLY A 54 0.08 18.74 -6.94
N GLY A 55 0.81 19.85 -7.04
CA GLY A 55 0.92 20.63 -8.28
C GLY A 55 1.78 19.93 -9.35
N HIS A 56 2.87 19.30 -8.93
CA HIS A 56 3.87 18.70 -9.82
C HIS A 56 4.23 17.25 -9.46
N GLU A 57 3.62 16.71 -8.42
CA GLU A 57 3.92 15.40 -7.86
C GLU A 57 2.66 14.75 -7.28
N PHE A 58 2.69 13.43 -7.20
CA PHE A 58 1.76 12.64 -6.40
C PHE A 58 2.48 12.17 -5.16
N ILE A 59 1.78 12.21 -4.02
CA ILE A 59 2.29 11.67 -2.76
C ILE A 59 1.49 10.42 -2.45
N LEU A 60 2.19 9.31 -2.21
CA LEU A 60 1.64 8.04 -1.79
C LEU A 60 2.01 7.79 -0.34
N ASP A 61 1.03 7.93 0.55
CA ASP A 61 1.21 7.63 1.96
C ASP A 61 0.66 6.25 2.25
N PHE A 62 1.56 5.31 2.52
CA PHE A 62 1.24 3.95 2.92
C PHE A 62 0.97 3.90 4.41
N LEU A 63 -0.12 3.23 4.79
CA LEU A 63 -0.66 3.26 6.15
C LEU A 63 -0.68 1.88 6.81
N LEU A 64 -0.36 1.85 8.10
CA LEU A 64 -0.73 0.79 9.02
C LEU A 64 -1.98 1.21 9.82
N ARG A 65 -3.06 0.45 9.64
CA ARG A 65 -4.37 0.68 10.27
C ARG A 65 -4.64 -0.21 11.49
N ILE A 66 -3.58 -0.80 12.06
CA ILE A 66 -3.68 -1.67 13.24
C ILE A 66 -3.80 -0.89 14.55
N SER A 67 -3.41 0.39 14.55
CA SER A 67 -3.47 1.28 15.70
C SER A 67 -4.27 2.54 15.37
N THR A 68 -4.89 3.14 16.39
CA THR A 68 -5.40 4.51 16.36
C THR A 68 -4.49 5.39 17.22
N PRO A 69 -3.90 6.49 16.70
CA PRO A 69 -3.99 6.96 15.31
C PRO A 69 -3.33 6.01 14.31
N GLN A 70 -3.82 6.02 13.07
CA GLN A 70 -3.23 5.22 11.99
C GLN A 70 -1.84 5.78 11.69
N GLN A 71 -0.89 4.93 11.34
CA GLN A 71 0.50 5.34 11.15
C GLN A 71 0.88 5.35 9.69
N VAL A 72 1.50 6.43 9.23
CA VAL A 72 2.18 6.45 7.93
C VAL A 72 3.49 5.69 8.08
N VAL A 73 3.71 4.68 7.24
CA VAL A 73 4.90 3.80 7.30
C VAL A 73 5.81 3.89 6.08
N ALA A 74 5.30 4.42 4.97
CA ALA A 74 6.12 4.94 3.89
C ALA A 74 5.41 6.14 3.26
N ARG A 75 6.14 7.20 2.96
CA ARG A 75 5.67 8.32 2.12
C ARG A 75 6.54 8.32 0.88
N VAL A 76 5.93 8.14 -0.29
CA VAL A 76 6.65 8.13 -1.57
C VAL A 76 6.16 9.28 -2.45
N VAL A 77 7.10 10.06 -2.96
CA VAL A 77 6.83 11.20 -3.85
C VAL A 77 7.14 10.79 -5.29
N LEU A 78 6.12 10.86 -6.16
CA LEU A 78 6.18 10.45 -7.57
C LEU A 78 5.96 11.65 -8.50
N PRO A 79 6.80 11.85 -9.53
CA PRO A 79 6.49 12.77 -10.61
C PRO A 79 5.21 12.40 -11.37
N LEU A 80 4.49 13.40 -11.88
CA LEU A 80 3.24 13.22 -12.64
C LEU A 80 3.37 12.20 -13.78
N GLY A 81 4.50 12.19 -14.48
CA GLY A 81 4.74 11.30 -15.62
C GLY A 81 4.86 9.81 -15.26
N VAL A 82 5.09 9.48 -13.99
CA VAL A 82 5.29 8.11 -13.52
C VAL A 82 3.97 7.43 -13.18
N VAL A 83 2.99 8.20 -12.69
CA VAL A 83 1.70 7.69 -12.20
C VAL A 83 0.93 6.85 -13.26
N PRO A 84 0.80 7.27 -14.53
CA PRO A 84 0.19 6.44 -15.57
C PRO A 84 0.89 5.08 -15.76
N GLN A 85 2.21 5.07 -15.65
CA GLN A 85 3.01 3.86 -15.83
C GLN A 85 2.79 2.92 -14.64
N MET A 86 2.78 3.46 -13.43
CA MET A 86 2.45 2.72 -12.22
C MET A 86 1.05 2.11 -12.29
N ILE A 87 0.02 2.87 -12.71
CA ILE A 87 -1.35 2.36 -12.86
C ILE A 87 -1.40 1.19 -13.85
N ARG A 88 -0.77 1.32 -15.01
CA ARG A 88 -0.70 0.24 -16.01
C ARG A 88 0.01 -0.99 -15.46
N ALA A 89 1.19 -0.80 -14.87
CA ALA A 89 1.98 -1.89 -14.31
C ALA A 89 1.25 -2.61 -13.17
N LEU A 90 0.55 -1.88 -12.29
CA LEU A 90 -0.22 -2.46 -11.19
C LEU A 90 -1.42 -3.25 -11.72
N ARG A 91 -2.13 -2.72 -12.72
CA ARG A 91 -3.23 -3.41 -13.40
C ARG A 91 -2.77 -4.71 -14.06
N ASP A 92 -1.65 -4.68 -14.79
CA ASP A 92 -1.10 -5.85 -15.46
C ASP A 92 -0.67 -6.92 -14.43
N ASN A 93 -0.03 -6.50 -13.34
CA ASN A 93 0.33 -7.40 -12.25
C ASN A 93 -0.89 -8.00 -11.55
N LEU A 94 -1.95 -7.22 -11.32
CA LEU A 94 -3.20 -7.72 -10.74
C LEU A 94 -3.88 -8.74 -11.66
N ASN A 95 -3.97 -8.44 -12.96
CA ASN A 95 -4.51 -9.38 -13.94
C ASN A 95 -3.70 -10.70 -13.99
N ASN A 96 -2.38 -10.61 -13.88
CA ASN A 96 -1.51 -11.79 -13.86
C ASN A 96 -1.63 -12.59 -12.56
N TYR A 97 -1.79 -11.91 -11.43
CA TYR A 97 -2.10 -12.53 -10.15
C TYR A 97 -3.43 -13.30 -10.24
N GLU A 98 -4.49 -12.67 -10.73
CA GLU A 98 -5.82 -13.28 -10.81
C GLU A 98 -5.84 -14.53 -11.69
N LYS A 99 -5.10 -14.52 -12.80
CA LYS A 99 -4.93 -15.70 -13.67
C LYS A 99 -4.22 -16.86 -12.96
N ARG A 100 -3.33 -16.58 -12.00
CA ARG A 100 -2.50 -17.58 -11.30
C ARG A 100 -3.12 -18.09 -10.00
N PHE A 101 -3.76 -17.19 -9.24
CA PHE A 101 -4.20 -17.44 -7.87
C PHE A 101 -5.70 -17.22 -7.65
N GLY A 102 -6.42 -16.69 -8.65
CA GLY A 102 -7.82 -16.28 -8.52
C GLY A 102 -7.99 -14.89 -7.93
N THR A 103 -9.24 -14.48 -7.74
CA THR A 103 -9.57 -13.15 -7.20
C THR A 103 -9.04 -13.00 -5.76
N PRO A 104 -8.31 -11.91 -5.44
CA PRO A 104 -7.90 -11.64 -4.07
C PRO A 104 -9.12 -11.51 -3.15
N THR A 105 -9.25 -12.40 -2.17
CA THR A 105 -10.33 -12.35 -1.17
C THR A 105 -9.74 -12.13 0.22
N ILE A 106 -10.44 -11.37 1.05
CA ILE A 106 -10.10 -11.24 2.46
C ILE A 106 -10.56 -12.54 3.14
N PRO A 107 -9.68 -13.28 3.83
CA PRO A 107 -10.10 -14.46 4.57
C PRO A 107 -11.23 -14.12 5.54
N THR A 108 -12.37 -14.80 5.42
CA THR A 108 -13.47 -14.65 6.37
C THR A 108 -13.03 -15.25 7.71
N PRO A 109 -13.23 -14.55 8.85
CA PRO A 109 -12.94 -15.11 10.16
C PRO A 109 -13.69 -16.44 10.33
N LEU A 110 -12.99 -17.50 10.75
CA LEU A 110 -13.66 -18.75 11.09
C LEU A 110 -14.61 -18.51 12.27
N PRO A 111 -15.85 -19.04 12.24
CA PRO A 111 -16.75 -18.97 13.39
C PRO A 111 -16.09 -19.60 14.63
N PRO A 112 -16.32 -19.07 15.84
CA PRO A 112 -15.86 -19.70 17.07
C PRO A 112 -16.48 -21.09 17.17
N GLN A 113 -15.64 -22.13 17.10
CA GLN A 113 -16.07 -23.51 17.25
C GLN A 113 -16.43 -23.73 18.72
N VAL A 114 -17.72 -23.79 19.03
CA VAL A 114 -18.19 -24.20 20.36
C VAL A 114 -17.91 -25.70 20.51
N THR A 115 -16.87 -26.05 21.26
CA THR A 115 -16.58 -27.44 21.62
C THR A 115 -17.56 -27.90 22.71
N SER A 116 -18.75 -28.33 22.31
CA SER A 116 -19.68 -29.01 23.21
C SER A 116 -19.14 -30.41 23.53
N SER A 117 -18.52 -30.57 24.70
CA SER A 117 -18.17 -31.87 25.27
C SER A 117 -18.82 -32.01 26.64
N ALA A 118 -19.99 -32.65 26.67
CA ALA A 118 -20.65 -33.11 27.89
C ALA A 118 -21.57 -34.30 27.57
N ASP A 119 -20.98 -35.43 27.17
CA ASP A 119 -21.66 -36.72 27.34
C ASP A 119 -21.18 -37.35 28.63
N SER A 120 -22.15 -37.57 29.52
CA SER A 120 -21.97 -37.99 30.90
C SER A 120 -21.65 -39.48 30.99
N ILE A 121 -20.63 -39.82 31.75
CA ILE A 121 -20.25 -41.18 32.13
C ILE A 121 -21.36 -41.75 33.05
N ASN A 122 -22.04 -42.80 32.60
CA ASN A 122 -22.98 -43.57 33.42
C ASN A 122 -22.22 -44.65 34.20
N VAL A 123 -22.26 -44.60 35.54
CA VAL A 123 -21.68 -45.60 36.44
C VAL A 123 -22.81 -46.41 37.08
N GLY A 124 -22.82 -47.72 36.85
CA GLY A 124 -23.67 -48.70 37.54
C GLY A 124 -22.83 -49.84 38.18
N PRO A 125 -23.23 -50.42 39.33
CA PRO A 125 -22.30 -51.12 40.24
C PRO A 125 -22.41 -52.67 40.26
N GLY A 126 -21.36 -53.32 40.77
CA GLY A 126 -21.32 -54.74 41.21
C GLY A 126 -20.55 -55.67 40.27
N MET A 127 -19.82 -56.71 40.68
CA MET A 127 -19.43 -57.31 41.97
C MET A 127 -18.34 -58.37 41.64
N GLU A 128 -17.42 -58.64 42.57
CA GLU A 128 -16.54 -59.83 42.71
C GLU A 128 -15.16 -59.92 42.00
N THR A 129 -14.14 -60.05 42.86
CA THR A 129 -12.75 -60.56 42.69
C THR A 129 -12.71 -62.11 42.84
N PRO A 130 -11.65 -62.90 42.46
CA PRO A 130 -10.22 -62.60 42.68
C PRO A 130 -9.11 -63.18 41.75
N ALA A 131 -7.94 -62.50 41.82
CA ALA A 131 -6.54 -62.95 41.90
C ALA A 131 -5.89 -63.95 40.90
N SER A 132 -4.82 -63.53 40.20
CA SER A 132 -3.39 -63.76 40.60
C SER A 132 -2.34 -63.63 39.46
N LYS A 133 -1.17 -63.07 39.83
CA LYS A 133 0.21 -63.16 39.29
C LYS A 133 0.79 -62.04 38.38
N GLU A 134 1.63 -61.23 39.05
CA GLU A 134 2.78 -60.36 38.68
C GLU A 134 3.81 -60.93 37.65
N PRO A 135 4.96 -60.26 37.33
CA PRO A 135 5.28 -58.82 37.04
C PRO A 135 6.16 -58.67 35.75
N THR A 136 6.28 -57.53 35.06
CA THR A 136 7.36 -56.49 35.18
C THR A 136 7.33 -55.51 33.96
N PRO A 137 7.91 -54.29 34.07
CA PRO A 137 7.79 -53.15 33.13
C PRO A 137 9.08 -52.99 32.25
N PRO A 138 9.46 -51.84 31.61
CA PRO A 138 8.88 -50.48 31.43
C PRO A 138 8.86 -50.03 29.93
N VAL A 139 8.56 -48.82 29.44
CA VAL A 139 8.96 -47.43 29.78
C VAL A 139 8.17 -46.41 28.91
N SER A 140 7.85 -45.24 29.50
CA SER A 140 7.81 -43.84 28.97
C SER A 140 7.09 -43.51 27.64
N ASP A 141 6.40 -42.40 27.41
CA ASP A 141 6.06 -41.17 28.17
C ASP A 141 5.04 -40.41 27.30
N ALA A 142 3.97 -39.85 27.88
CA ALA A 142 3.23 -38.73 27.25
C ALA A 142 2.29 -37.97 28.22
N VAL A 143 2.66 -36.71 28.44
CA VAL A 143 1.83 -35.48 28.37
C VAL A 143 0.75 -35.17 29.43
N SER A 144 0.88 -33.93 29.94
CA SER A 144 -0.11 -32.95 30.43
C SER A 144 -0.90 -33.17 31.72
N GLY A 145 -0.88 -32.10 32.51
CA GLY A 145 -2.03 -31.63 33.28
C GLY A 145 -1.61 -30.74 34.45
N ALA A 146 -2.17 -29.55 34.56
CA ALA A 146 -3.10 -29.21 35.66
C ALA A 146 -3.35 -27.70 35.79
N SER A 147 -4.63 -27.42 35.96
CA SER A 147 -5.27 -26.14 36.26
C SER A 147 -5.16 -25.76 37.74
N ALA A 148 -5.52 -24.50 38.04
CA ALA A 148 -6.14 -24.07 39.30
C ALA A 148 -7.11 -22.92 38.94
N SER A 149 -8.19 -22.57 39.63
CA SER A 149 -9.12 -23.15 40.60
C SER A 149 -9.99 -21.97 41.07
N GLY A 150 -11.29 -22.20 41.29
CA GLY A 150 -12.19 -21.35 42.09
C GLY A 150 -13.03 -20.33 41.29
N MET A 151 -14.28 -20.00 41.64
CA MET A 151 -15.16 -20.41 42.74
C MET A 151 -16.53 -19.72 42.50
N GLY A 152 -17.65 -20.46 42.64
CA GLY A 152 -18.99 -20.01 43.09
C GLY A 152 -19.74 -18.89 42.32
N ALA A 153 -21.07 -18.74 42.36
CA ALA A 153 -22.14 -19.42 43.07
C ALA A 153 -23.51 -18.88 42.55
N VAL A 154 -24.56 -19.72 42.61
CA VAL A 154 -26.02 -19.47 42.84
C VAL A 154 -26.81 -18.55 41.86
N GLY A 155 -27.87 -19.02 41.18
CA GLY A 155 -29.26 -19.23 41.65
C GLY A 155 -30.12 -18.05 41.15
N GLU A 156 -31.32 -18.09 40.58
CA GLU A 156 -32.53 -18.94 40.67
C GLU A 156 -33.45 -18.69 39.44
N THR A 157 -34.69 -19.17 39.50
CA THR A 157 -35.50 -19.81 38.46
C THR A 157 -36.81 -19.06 38.13
N MET A 158 -37.48 -19.47 37.02
CA MET A 158 -38.94 -19.36 36.70
C MET A 158 -39.46 -17.97 36.26
N THR A 159 -40.40 -17.76 35.32
CA THR A 159 -41.30 -18.55 34.44
C THR A 159 -41.90 -17.58 33.37
N PRO A 160 -42.66 -18.06 32.37
CA PRO A 160 -42.96 -17.38 31.08
C PRO A 160 -44.37 -16.72 31.02
N GLU A 161 -44.84 -16.48 29.78
CA GLU A 161 -46.21 -16.08 29.32
C GLU A 161 -46.50 -14.57 29.21
N SER A 162 -47.31 -14.05 28.27
CA SER A 162 -47.92 -14.43 26.98
C SER A 162 -48.77 -13.21 26.49
N GLY A 163 -49.25 -13.21 25.24
CA GLY A 163 -50.32 -12.31 24.71
C GLY A 163 -49.83 -11.11 23.88
N GLU A 164 -49.89 -11.11 22.53
CA GLU A 164 -51.07 -10.83 21.67
C GLU A 164 -51.51 -9.34 21.78
N GLU A 165 -51.74 -8.51 20.75
CA GLU A 165 -52.42 -8.68 19.46
C GLU A 165 -52.03 -7.59 18.42
N GLN A 166 -52.07 -7.98 17.13
CA GLN A 166 -52.58 -7.29 15.91
C GLN A 166 -52.36 -5.77 15.72
N GLN A 167 -52.00 -5.25 14.53
CA GLN A 167 -52.87 -5.26 13.35
C GLN A 167 -52.16 -4.66 12.11
N SER A 168 -52.80 -4.91 10.97
CA SER A 168 -52.38 -4.83 9.57
C SER A 168 -52.14 -3.44 8.95
N ASN A 169 -51.13 -3.44 8.05
CA ASN A 169 -50.74 -2.53 6.96
C ASN A 169 -51.86 -1.69 6.25
N PRO A 170 -51.54 -0.51 5.64
CA PRO A 170 -50.91 -0.54 4.31
C PRO A 170 -49.85 0.54 4.00
N ALA A 171 -48.95 0.16 3.10
CA ALA A 171 -48.07 0.94 2.22
C ALA A 171 -48.00 2.48 2.40
N THR A 172 -46.81 2.97 2.76
CA THR A 172 -46.23 4.14 2.08
C THR A 172 -44.75 3.88 1.85
N VAL A 173 -44.42 3.54 0.61
CA VAL A 173 -43.07 3.62 0.06
C VAL A 173 -42.64 5.08 0.18
N ASN A 174 -41.71 5.37 1.09
CA ASN A 174 -40.85 6.55 1.01
C ASN A 174 -39.49 6.19 1.60
N LYS A 175 -38.59 5.89 0.67
CA LYS A 175 -37.14 5.76 0.83
C LYS A 175 -36.58 7.10 1.34
N PRO A 176 -35.81 7.17 2.43
CA PRO A 176 -34.79 8.20 2.56
C PRO A 176 -33.56 7.66 1.87
N VAL A 177 -33.23 8.33 0.77
CA VAL A 177 -31.98 8.23 0.04
C VAL A 177 -30.85 8.43 1.05
N GLU A 178 -30.03 7.40 1.24
CA GLU A 178 -28.81 7.46 2.03
C GLU A 178 -27.92 8.55 1.40
N ALA A 179 -27.83 9.68 2.08
CA ALA A 179 -27.08 10.83 1.61
C ALA A 179 -25.62 10.38 1.44
N GLY A 180 -25.16 10.39 0.18
CA GLY A 180 -23.77 10.10 -0.16
C GLY A 180 -22.86 11.02 0.64
N GLN A 181 -22.27 10.47 1.71
CA GLN A 181 -21.21 11.13 2.44
C GLN A 181 -20.09 11.35 1.43
N LYS A 182 -19.83 12.63 1.13
CA LYS A 182 -18.65 13.03 0.36
C LYS A 182 -17.45 12.38 1.06
N PRO A 183 -16.55 11.70 0.33
CA PRO A 183 -15.37 11.13 0.95
C PRO A 183 -14.66 12.23 1.76
N PRO A 184 -14.18 11.91 2.98
CA PRO A 184 -13.58 12.88 3.89
C PRO A 184 -12.48 13.66 3.18
N SER A 185 -12.32 14.93 3.56
CA SER A 185 -11.30 15.77 2.96
C SER A 185 -9.91 15.19 3.25
N ALA A 186 -8.93 15.48 2.38
CA ALA A 186 -7.56 15.00 2.62
C ALA A 186 -7.05 15.49 3.98
N GLU A 187 -7.35 16.73 4.36
CA GLU A 187 -6.97 17.32 5.65
C GLU A 187 -7.54 16.55 6.85
N GLU A 188 -8.85 16.25 6.84
CA GLU A 188 -9.50 15.44 7.88
C GLU A 188 -8.85 14.07 8.04
N LEU A 189 -8.41 13.46 6.92
CA LEU A 189 -7.69 12.19 6.98
C LEU A 189 -6.37 12.36 7.73
N TYR A 190 -5.59 13.42 7.46
CA TYR A 190 -4.27 13.63 8.09
C TYR A 190 -4.34 13.97 9.58
N ASP A 191 -5.40 14.62 10.05
CA ASP A 191 -5.58 14.92 11.48
C ASP A 191 -5.61 13.64 12.33
N GLU A 192 -6.05 12.52 11.75
CA GLU A 192 -6.10 11.20 12.39
C GLU A 192 -4.83 10.36 12.15
N LEU A 193 -3.89 10.84 11.34
CA LEU A 193 -2.65 10.13 11.00
C LEU A 193 -1.49 10.59 11.87
N LYS A 194 -0.77 9.61 12.42
CA LYS A 194 0.57 9.83 12.95
C LYS A 194 1.58 9.70 11.82
N LEU A 195 2.24 10.81 11.49
CA LEU A 195 3.32 10.88 10.53
C LEU A 195 4.64 11.18 11.26
N PRO A 196 5.62 10.25 11.26
CA PRO A 196 6.93 10.50 11.85
C PRO A 196 7.68 11.65 11.14
N ASP A 197 8.44 12.44 11.90
CA ASP A 197 9.17 13.61 11.39
C ASP A 197 10.13 13.25 10.24
N GLU A 198 10.80 12.10 10.34
CA GLU A 198 11.72 11.58 9.32
C GLU A 198 11.02 11.29 7.98
N MET A 199 9.70 11.11 7.99
CA MET A 199 8.90 10.82 6.81
C MET A 199 8.17 12.04 6.26
N LEU A 200 8.26 13.21 6.91
CA LEU A 200 7.57 14.43 6.46
C LEU A 200 7.90 14.77 5.01
N SER A 201 9.19 14.67 4.63
CA SER A 201 9.67 14.93 3.27
C SER A 201 9.39 13.78 2.30
N GLY A 202 9.34 12.54 2.79
CA GLY A 202 9.14 11.34 1.98
C GLY A 202 10.34 10.94 1.13
N ASP A 203 10.23 9.75 0.52
CA ASP A 203 11.20 9.21 -0.42
C ASP A 203 10.78 9.51 -1.86
N TYR A 204 11.64 10.18 -2.62
CA TYR A 204 11.41 10.40 -4.04
C TYR A 204 11.61 9.10 -4.84
N ALA A 205 10.78 8.88 -5.86
CA ALA A 205 10.98 7.83 -6.84
C ALA A 205 10.45 8.24 -8.22
N ASN A 206 11.22 7.91 -9.27
CA ASN A 206 10.81 8.17 -10.66
C ASN A 206 10.44 6.88 -11.41
N ALA A 207 10.40 5.75 -10.70
CA ALA A 207 10.10 4.44 -11.22
C ALA A 207 9.56 3.54 -10.11
N VAL A 208 8.77 2.54 -10.48
CA VAL A 208 8.32 1.50 -9.55
C VAL A 208 8.37 0.15 -10.25
N ARG A 209 8.95 -0.83 -9.56
CA ARG A 209 8.88 -2.24 -9.95
C ARG A 209 7.89 -2.95 -9.04
N ILE A 210 6.93 -3.63 -9.66
CA ILE A 210 5.85 -4.33 -8.95
C ILE A 210 6.05 -5.83 -9.16
N GLY A 211 6.11 -6.55 -8.05
CA GLY A 211 6.12 -8.01 -8.00
C GLY A 211 4.99 -8.49 -7.10
N HIS A 212 4.65 -9.78 -7.19
CA HIS A 212 3.62 -10.38 -6.34
C HIS A 212 3.91 -11.85 -6.06
N SER A 213 3.45 -12.31 -4.90
CA SER A 213 3.31 -13.71 -4.51
C SER A 213 1.82 -14.08 -4.47
N ALA A 214 1.49 -15.23 -3.89
CA ALA A 214 0.10 -15.62 -3.66
C ALA A 214 -0.60 -14.79 -2.57
N THR A 215 0.14 -14.06 -1.72
CA THR A 215 -0.43 -13.38 -0.54
C THR A 215 -0.20 -11.86 -0.54
N GLU A 216 0.82 -11.39 -1.24
CA GLU A 216 1.28 -10.01 -1.17
C GLU A 216 1.79 -9.47 -2.50
N PHE A 217 1.73 -8.16 -2.66
CA PHE A 217 2.39 -7.40 -3.70
C PHE A 217 3.53 -6.60 -3.08
N SER A 218 4.68 -6.60 -3.75
CA SER A 218 5.86 -5.83 -3.39
C SER A 218 6.04 -4.68 -4.38
N PHE A 219 6.22 -3.47 -3.85
CA PHE A 219 6.51 -2.25 -4.58
C PHE A 219 7.94 -1.82 -4.27
N ASP A 220 8.83 -1.96 -5.25
CA ASP A 220 10.18 -1.42 -5.20
C ASP A 220 10.17 -0.06 -5.90
N PHE A 221 10.15 1.02 -5.13
CA PHE A 221 10.26 2.38 -5.64
C PHE A 221 11.73 2.69 -5.92
N ILE A 222 12.01 3.14 -7.14
CA ILE A 222 13.37 3.24 -7.66
C ILE A 222 13.66 4.69 -8.03
N THR A 223 14.84 5.16 -7.63
CA THR A 223 15.49 6.34 -8.16
C THR A 223 16.49 5.91 -9.23
N THR A 224 16.30 6.36 -10.47
CA THR A 224 17.23 6.05 -11.57
C THR A 224 18.26 7.16 -11.75
N PHE A 225 19.04 7.43 -10.69
CA PHE A 225 20.10 8.44 -10.72
C PHE A 225 21.44 7.83 -11.14
N PHE A 226 22.29 8.65 -11.76
CA PHE A 226 23.70 8.31 -11.97
C PHE A 226 24.44 8.29 -10.61
N PRO A 227 25.41 7.39 -10.37
CA PRO A 227 25.97 6.38 -11.28
C PRO A 227 25.20 5.06 -11.35
N ARG A 228 24.28 4.81 -10.42
CA ARG A 228 23.55 3.55 -10.29
C ARG A 228 22.15 3.84 -9.75
N SER A 229 21.15 3.25 -10.39
CA SER A 229 19.79 3.22 -9.86
C SER A 229 19.76 2.59 -8.46
N CYS A 230 18.87 3.07 -7.60
CA CYS A 230 18.73 2.62 -6.23
C CYS A 230 17.26 2.43 -5.86
N VAL A 231 16.94 1.44 -5.02
CA VAL A 231 15.62 1.35 -4.38
C VAL A 231 15.58 2.35 -3.24
N SER A 232 14.70 3.35 -3.33
CA SER A 232 14.50 4.37 -2.29
C SER A 232 13.52 3.88 -1.22
N ALA A 233 12.45 3.20 -1.62
CA ALA A 233 11.48 2.61 -0.70
C ALA A 233 11.03 1.22 -1.18
N ARG A 234 10.79 0.32 -0.24
CA ARG A 234 10.19 -0.99 -0.48
C ARG A 234 8.97 -1.15 0.39
N VAL A 235 7.81 -1.37 -0.25
CA VAL A 235 6.53 -1.52 0.46
C VAL A 235 5.87 -2.83 0.06
N HIS A 236 5.38 -3.56 1.05
CA HIS A 236 4.62 -4.79 0.89
C HIS A 236 3.17 -4.56 1.26
N MET A 237 2.24 -5.03 0.45
CA MET A 237 0.80 -4.89 0.71
C MET A 237 0.08 -6.20 0.38
N ALA A 238 -0.83 -6.61 1.26
CA ALA A 238 -1.62 -7.83 1.05
C ALA A 238 -2.44 -7.74 -0.25
N ALA A 239 -2.50 -8.83 -1.01
CA ALA A 239 -3.18 -8.88 -2.31
C ALA A 239 -4.64 -8.36 -2.27
N PRO A 240 -5.46 -8.63 -1.23
CA PRO A 240 -6.82 -8.10 -1.15
C PRO A 240 -6.93 -6.56 -1.10
N ASN A 241 -5.86 -5.86 -0.72
CA ASN A 241 -5.86 -4.39 -0.65
C ASN A 241 -5.52 -3.73 -1.99
N ILE A 242 -5.02 -4.50 -2.96
CA ILE A 242 -4.49 -3.99 -4.23
C ILE A 242 -5.57 -3.42 -5.16
N PRO A 243 -6.76 -4.04 -5.32
CA PRO A 243 -7.81 -3.46 -6.15
C PRO A 243 -8.18 -2.04 -5.69
N ARG A 244 -8.36 -1.84 -4.38
CA ARG A 244 -8.66 -0.51 -3.81
C ARG A 244 -7.55 0.50 -4.07
N LEU A 245 -6.28 0.08 -3.97
CA LEU A 245 -5.16 0.94 -4.28
C LEU A 245 -5.16 1.36 -5.76
N LEU A 246 -5.37 0.40 -6.67
CA LEU A 246 -5.43 0.65 -8.11
C LEU A 246 -6.58 1.60 -8.47
N ASP A 247 -7.75 1.40 -7.87
CA ASP A 247 -8.91 2.28 -8.08
C ASP A 247 -8.62 3.69 -7.58
N SER A 248 -8.07 3.84 -6.37
CA SER A 248 -7.70 5.15 -5.83
C SER A 248 -6.70 5.88 -6.71
N LEU A 249 -5.63 5.21 -7.15
CA LEU A 249 -4.63 5.78 -8.06
C LEU A 249 -5.26 6.22 -9.39
N THR A 250 -6.12 5.39 -9.96
CA THR A 250 -6.80 5.67 -11.23
C THR A 250 -7.70 6.90 -11.11
N HIS A 251 -8.56 6.94 -10.09
CA HIS A 251 -9.49 8.06 -9.88
C HIS A 251 -8.74 9.37 -9.63
N SER A 252 -7.72 9.37 -8.75
CA SER A 252 -6.92 10.56 -8.48
C SER A 252 -6.20 11.07 -9.73
N PHE A 253 -5.71 10.16 -10.57
CA PHE A 253 -5.06 10.53 -11.83
C PHE A 253 -6.04 11.09 -12.88
N GLU A 254 -7.23 10.52 -13.00
CA GLU A 254 -8.27 11.06 -13.89
C GLU A 254 -8.75 12.45 -13.46
N GLN A 255 -8.92 12.67 -12.15
CA GLN A 255 -9.24 13.99 -11.60
C GLN A 255 -8.17 15.02 -11.94
N PHE A 256 -6.90 14.65 -11.78
CA PHE A 256 -5.76 15.47 -12.20
C PHE A 256 -5.83 15.84 -13.69
N GLN A 257 -6.04 14.86 -14.57
CA GLN A 257 -6.14 15.10 -16.01
C GLN A 257 -7.27 16.08 -16.37
N ARG A 258 -8.44 15.94 -15.74
CA ARG A 258 -9.57 16.87 -15.94
C ARG A 258 -9.21 18.29 -15.52
N LYS A 259 -8.52 18.46 -14.39
CA LYS A 259 -8.06 19.76 -13.89
C LYS A 259 -7.05 20.41 -14.87
N VAL A 260 -6.08 19.64 -15.35
CA VAL A 260 -5.09 20.13 -16.34
C VAL A 260 -5.77 20.55 -17.64
N ALA A 261 -6.71 19.75 -18.16
CA ALA A 261 -7.45 20.09 -19.38
C ALA A 261 -8.29 21.36 -19.24
N GLN A 262 -8.88 21.61 -18.07
CA GLN A 262 -9.62 22.85 -17.78
C GLN A 262 -8.70 24.07 -17.70
N GLN A 263 -7.49 23.91 -17.16
CA GLN A 263 -6.49 24.99 -17.10
C GLN A 263 -5.97 25.37 -18.49
N GLN A 264 -5.68 24.38 -19.34
CA GLN A 264 -5.25 24.64 -20.72
C GLN A 264 -6.30 25.40 -21.54
N LYS A 265 -7.58 25.11 -21.35
CA LYS A 265 -8.68 25.84 -22.02
C LYS A 265 -8.85 27.29 -21.56
N ARG A 266 -8.34 27.66 -20.38
CA ARG A 266 -8.46 29.01 -19.82
C ARG A 266 -7.32 29.95 -20.25
N GLN A 267 -6.25 29.43 -20.84
CA GLN A 267 -5.19 30.27 -21.41
C GLN A 267 -5.60 30.68 -22.84
N PRO A 268 -5.84 31.98 -23.12
CA PRO A 268 -6.08 32.41 -24.48
C PRO A 268 -4.84 32.12 -25.35
N PRO A 269 -5.00 31.73 -26.63
CA PRO A 269 -3.85 31.61 -27.52
C PRO A 269 -3.14 32.96 -27.57
N GLN A 270 -1.82 32.97 -27.30
CA GLN A 270 -1.00 34.16 -27.51
C GLN A 270 -1.19 34.58 -28.96
N GLN A 271 -1.89 35.69 -29.14
CA GLN A 271 -2.13 36.32 -30.42
C GLN A 271 -0.77 36.69 -30.97
N GLY A 272 -0.30 35.97 -32.00
CA GLY A 272 0.99 36.20 -32.63
C GLY A 272 1.14 37.65 -33.03
N ASP A 273 2.31 38.21 -32.74
CA ASP A 273 2.75 39.54 -33.15
C ASP A 273 2.31 39.80 -34.60
N GLN A 274 1.38 40.74 -34.78
CA GLN A 274 1.13 41.30 -36.10
C GLN A 274 2.38 42.08 -36.50
N PRO A 275 3.03 41.79 -37.65
CA PRO A 275 4.11 42.63 -38.13
C PRO A 275 3.51 44.00 -38.41
N GLY A 276 3.97 44.99 -37.64
CA GLY A 276 3.56 46.38 -37.76
C GLY A 276 3.83 46.90 -39.16
N ASN A 277 2.79 47.52 -39.74
CA ASN A 277 2.90 48.44 -40.85
C ASN A 277 3.94 49.52 -40.52
N LEU A 278 4.98 49.62 -41.35
CA LEU A 278 5.75 50.83 -41.63
C LEU A 278 6.16 50.81 -43.10
#